data_AF-A0A8J3WBI8-F1
#
_entry.id   AF-A0A8J3WBI8-F1
#
_cell.length_a   1.000
_cell.length_b   1.000
_cell.length_c   1.000
_cell.angle_alpha   90.00
_cell.angle_beta   90.00
_cell.angle_gamma   90.00
#
_symmetry.space_group_name_H-M   'P 1'
#
loop_
_entity.id
_entity.type
_entity.pdbx_description
1 polymer ?
#
loop_
_entity_poly.entity_id
_entity_poly.type
_entity_poly.pdbx_seq_one_letter_code
_entity_poly.pdbx_strand_id
1 'polypeptide(L)'
;MSPDTPVTRSAVTVLAALAAGLLPVSAAHAQPAAQARPAAHAQPGDHAQPGAPGLKIRENRFRVTAIGPGFVLKLSPRAVGVRIDEERFGDPSGGNPIERQTIDLTGRTLRPFECENGTYTIKTGTFERTWRISQFARRPLPYTEGFATGSPGIFTPFVGVLEGTVADAEGRTLRFLISDLVQEVLTEDGFSATAPIHGFFVDEKGRVRDRISLIGRFNSGRDGRNAVYGIEDRGTCRQIADLPFGPGSERAVVTGPLFVLPFSAPVTVPRHR
;
A
#
# COMPACT_ATOMS: atom_id res chain seq x y z
N MET A 1 55.82 -20.07 17.37
CA MET A 1 54.64 -19.33 17.86
C MET A 1 53.69 -19.23 16.68
N SER A 2 52.58 -19.96 16.77
CA SER A 2 51.58 -20.15 15.71
C SER A 2 50.62 -18.96 15.61
N PRO A 3 49.92 -18.77 14.47
CA PRO A 3 49.20 -17.53 14.17
C PRO A 3 47.83 -17.48 14.86
N ASP A 4 47.45 -16.27 15.28
CA ASP A 4 46.14 -15.98 15.87
C ASP A 4 45.00 -16.07 14.85
N THR A 5 43.98 -16.80 15.27
CA THR A 5 42.67 -17.02 14.63
C THR A 5 41.86 -15.73 14.53
N PRO A 6 41.13 -15.46 13.44
CA PRO A 6 40.13 -14.39 13.44
C PRO A 6 38.88 -14.84 14.20
N VAL A 7 38.52 -14.07 15.23
CA VAL A 7 37.24 -14.23 15.96
C VAL A 7 36.12 -13.66 15.11
N THR A 8 35.32 -14.55 14.55
CA THR A 8 33.97 -14.29 14.04
C THR A 8 33.09 -13.85 15.21
N ARG A 9 32.57 -12.63 15.18
CA ARG A 9 31.45 -12.25 16.04
C ARG A 9 30.28 -11.78 15.18
N SER A 10 29.35 -12.72 15.04
CA SER A 10 27.98 -12.57 14.61
C SER A 10 27.32 -11.39 15.33
N ALA A 11 27.03 -10.32 14.59
CA ALA A 11 26.03 -9.36 15.03
C ALA A 11 24.67 -9.92 14.63
N VAL A 12 23.91 -10.29 15.66
CA VAL A 12 22.54 -10.81 15.61
C VAL A 12 21.65 -9.76 14.96
N THR A 13 21.25 -10.00 13.72
CA THR A 13 20.17 -9.25 13.06
C THR A 13 18.85 -9.65 13.69
N VAL A 14 18.25 -8.74 14.45
CA VAL A 14 16.87 -8.87 14.92
C VAL A 14 15.95 -8.83 13.70
N LEU A 15 15.43 -9.99 13.30
CA LEU A 15 14.34 -10.12 12.35
C LEU A 15 13.08 -9.50 12.96
N ALA A 16 12.76 -8.25 12.60
CA ALA A 16 11.40 -7.73 12.73
C ALA A 16 10.60 -8.18 11.49
N ALA A 17 9.74 -9.17 11.69
CA ALA A 17 8.83 -9.68 10.67
C ALA A 17 7.81 -8.60 10.26
N LEU A 18 8.05 -7.90 9.15
CA LEU A 18 7.05 -7.05 8.51
C LEU A 18 6.04 -7.93 7.74
N ALA A 19 5.08 -8.51 8.44
CA ALA A 19 3.89 -9.13 7.86
C ALA A 19 2.63 -8.47 8.43
N ALA A 20 2.56 -7.15 8.42
CA ALA A 20 1.47 -6.38 9.02
C ALA A 20 0.09 -6.58 8.34
N GLY A 21 0.01 -7.31 7.22
CA GLY A 21 -1.24 -7.61 6.51
C GLY A 21 -1.66 -9.08 6.45
N LEU A 22 -0.91 -10.02 7.05
CA LEU A 22 -1.10 -11.47 6.80
C LEU A 22 -1.39 -12.31 8.06
N LEU A 23 -1.98 -11.74 9.11
CA LEU A 23 -2.39 -12.50 10.30
C LEU A 23 -3.90 -12.86 10.28
N PRO A 24 -4.29 -14.07 10.72
CA PRO A 24 -5.68 -14.53 10.73
C PRO A 24 -6.49 -13.86 11.84
N VAL A 25 -7.77 -13.58 11.53
CA VAL A 25 -8.76 -13.01 12.45
C VAL A 25 -9.47 -14.14 13.19
N SER A 26 -9.50 -14.07 14.52
CA SER A 26 -10.55 -14.71 15.34
C SER A 26 -11.35 -13.60 16.01
N ALA A 27 -12.66 -13.59 15.74
CA ALA A 27 -13.61 -12.61 16.27
C ALA A 27 -14.25 -13.09 17.58
N ALA A 28 -14.44 -12.16 18.53
CA ALA A 28 -15.52 -12.23 19.52
C ALA A 28 -15.90 -10.83 20.05
N HIS A 29 -17.13 -10.46 19.70
CA HIS A 29 -18.05 -9.41 20.14
C HIS A 29 -17.83 -8.70 21.50
N ALA A 30 -17.95 -7.36 21.48
CA ALA A 30 -18.96 -6.59 22.25
C ALA A 30 -18.96 -5.08 21.87
N GLN A 31 -20.15 -4.54 21.60
CA GLN A 31 -20.51 -3.11 21.42
C GLN A 31 -21.15 -2.56 22.72
N PRO A 32 -21.54 -1.27 22.84
CA PRO A 32 -20.97 0.00 22.31
C PRO A 32 -20.97 1.15 23.35
N ALA A 33 -20.31 2.30 23.08
CA ALA A 33 -20.81 3.64 23.46
C ALA A 33 -20.05 4.84 22.83
N ALA A 34 -20.85 5.79 22.32
CA ALA A 34 -20.67 7.26 22.29
C ALA A 34 -19.63 7.95 21.36
N GLN A 35 -20.14 8.32 20.18
CA GLN A 35 -20.21 9.67 19.60
C GLN A 35 -18.95 10.59 19.54
N ALA A 36 -18.48 10.80 18.30
CA ALA A 36 -18.14 12.14 17.81
C ALA A 36 -18.71 12.30 16.38
N ARG A 37 -19.51 13.35 16.17
CA ARG A 37 -20.11 13.69 14.87
C ARG A 37 -19.02 14.12 13.88
N PRO A 38 -19.01 13.66 12.61
CA PRO A 38 -18.21 14.31 11.58
C PRO A 38 -18.84 15.65 11.19
N ALA A 39 -18.01 16.68 11.09
CA ALA A 39 -18.39 17.96 10.49
C ALA A 39 -18.80 17.75 9.03
N ALA A 40 -19.89 18.42 8.65
CA ALA A 40 -20.54 18.32 7.37
C ALA A 40 -19.87 19.20 6.30
N HIS A 41 -20.02 18.74 5.05
CA HIS A 41 -20.03 19.49 3.79
C HIS A 41 -18.72 20.15 3.33
N ALA A 42 -17.98 19.42 2.49
CA ALA A 42 -17.31 20.00 1.33
C ALA A 42 -17.98 19.44 0.07
N GLN A 43 -18.47 20.33 -0.80
CA GLN A 43 -18.98 20.00 -2.14
C GLN A 43 -17.87 19.35 -2.99
N PRO A 44 -18.20 18.40 -3.89
CA PRO A 44 -17.22 17.78 -4.77
C PRO A 44 -16.88 18.75 -5.92
N GLY A 45 -15.77 19.47 -5.76
CA GLY A 45 -15.05 20.10 -6.87
C GLY A 45 -14.02 19.12 -7.44
N ASP A 46 -13.91 19.07 -8.76
CA ASP A 46 -13.11 18.18 -9.63
C ASP A 46 -11.56 18.29 -9.44
N HIS A 47 -11.08 18.75 -8.29
CA HIS A 47 -9.66 18.85 -7.98
C HIS A 47 -9.23 17.62 -7.19
N ALA A 48 -8.50 16.71 -7.82
CA ALA A 48 -7.76 15.67 -7.12
C ALA A 48 -7.00 16.32 -5.96
N GLN A 49 -7.25 15.85 -4.73
CA GLN A 49 -6.50 16.32 -3.56
C GLN A 49 -5.01 16.26 -3.90
N PRO A 50 -4.20 17.29 -3.60
CA PRO A 50 -2.75 17.17 -3.74
C PRO A 50 -2.27 15.98 -2.87
N GLY A 51 -1.09 15.43 -3.16
CA GLY A 51 -0.50 14.36 -2.35
C GLY A 51 1.01 14.60 -2.21
N ALA A 52 1.73 13.60 -1.72
CA ALA A 52 3.20 13.67 -1.67
C ALA A 52 3.79 14.06 -3.03
N PRO A 53 4.68 15.06 -3.08
CA PRO A 53 5.33 15.47 -4.33
C PRO A 53 6.28 14.37 -4.82
N GLY A 54 6.66 14.47 -6.09
CA GLY A 54 7.64 13.58 -6.71
C GLY A 54 7.07 12.27 -7.29
N LEU A 55 5.85 11.86 -6.91
CA LEU A 55 5.17 10.72 -7.52
C LEU A 55 4.19 11.17 -8.61
N LYS A 56 4.45 10.76 -9.86
CA LYS A 56 3.58 11.02 -11.01
C LYS A 56 2.95 9.71 -11.47
N ILE A 57 1.62 9.68 -11.50
CA ILE A 57 0.83 8.52 -11.93
C ILE A 57 0.13 8.86 -13.23
N ARG A 58 0.29 8.02 -14.24
CA ARG A 58 -0.47 8.05 -15.49
C ARG A 58 -1.19 6.72 -15.64
N GLU A 59 -2.50 6.78 -15.68
CA GLU A 59 -3.37 5.62 -15.74
C GLU A 59 -4.28 5.70 -16.97
N ASN A 60 -4.46 4.56 -17.63
CA ASN A 60 -5.61 4.29 -18.47
C ASN A 60 -6.12 2.86 -18.17
N ARG A 61 -7.19 2.45 -18.86
CA ARG A 61 -7.85 1.16 -18.62
C ARG A 61 -6.93 -0.06 -18.60
N PHE A 62 -5.84 -0.06 -19.36
CA PHE A 62 -4.97 -1.23 -19.53
C PHE A 62 -3.49 -0.94 -19.25
N ARG A 63 -3.18 0.23 -18.71
CA ARG A 63 -1.80 0.63 -18.45
C ARG A 63 -1.73 1.61 -17.30
N VAL A 64 -0.80 1.34 -16.39
CA VAL A 64 -0.39 2.28 -15.36
C VAL A 64 1.10 2.53 -15.51
N THR A 65 1.50 3.79 -15.39
CA THR A 65 2.90 4.18 -15.26
C THR A 65 3.01 5.08 -14.05
N ALA A 66 3.83 4.67 -13.09
CA ALA A 66 4.19 5.47 -11.94
C ALA A 66 5.67 5.82 -12.01
N ILE A 67 5.99 7.10 -11.86
CA ILE A 67 7.36 7.61 -11.84
C ILE A 67 7.52 8.32 -10.52
N GLY A 68 8.44 7.83 -9.70
CA GLY A 68 8.77 8.44 -8.41
C GLY A 68 10.27 8.68 -8.23
N PRO A 69 10.70 9.07 -7.02
CA PRO A 69 12.11 9.33 -6.72
C PRO A 69 12.98 8.08 -6.95
N GLY A 70 13.71 8.09 -8.08
CA GLY A 70 14.61 7.00 -8.49
C GLY A 70 13.93 5.68 -8.87
N PHE A 71 12.63 5.70 -9.24
CA PHE A 71 12.01 4.51 -9.82
C PHE A 71 11.02 4.82 -10.94
N VAL A 72 10.84 3.83 -11.81
CA VAL A 72 9.78 3.78 -12.81
C VAL A 72 9.09 2.42 -12.72
N LEU A 73 7.78 2.44 -12.51
CA LEU A 73 6.91 1.28 -12.57
C LEU A 73 6.02 1.35 -13.81
N LYS A 74 5.90 0.24 -14.53
CA LYS A 74 4.97 0.04 -15.63
C LYS A 74 4.15 -1.21 -15.38
N LEU A 75 2.84 -1.06 -15.35
CA LEU A 75 1.90 -2.16 -15.14
C LEU A 75 0.95 -2.26 -16.34
N SER A 76 0.71 -3.48 -16.77
CA SER A 76 -0.24 -3.84 -17.83
C SER A 76 -0.82 -5.22 -17.54
N PRO A 77 -1.91 -5.65 -18.21
CA PRO A 77 -2.45 -7.01 -18.07
C PRO A 77 -1.46 -8.12 -18.41
N ARG A 78 -0.35 -7.81 -19.11
CA ARG A 78 0.64 -8.81 -19.54
C ARG A 78 1.83 -8.91 -18.61
N ALA A 79 2.18 -7.83 -17.93
CA ALA A 79 3.40 -7.73 -17.15
C ALA A 79 3.37 -6.53 -16.22
N VAL A 80 4.09 -6.67 -15.10
CA VAL A 80 4.51 -5.62 -14.20
C VAL A 80 6.03 -5.52 -14.28
N GLY A 81 6.55 -4.29 -14.44
CA GLY A 81 7.97 -4.04 -14.56
C GLY A 81 8.39 -2.86 -13.71
N VAL A 82 9.42 -3.04 -12.90
CA VAL A 82 9.98 -2.03 -12.03
C VAL A 82 11.44 -1.80 -12.41
N ARG A 83 11.83 -0.53 -12.53
CA ARG A 83 13.23 -0.12 -12.63
C ARG A 83 13.55 0.78 -11.46
N ILE A 84 14.62 0.46 -10.76
CA ILE A 84 15.14 1.23 -9.62
C ILE A 84 16.52 1.76 -10.02
N ASP A 85 16.69 3.06 -9.88
CA ASP A 85 17.98 3.75 -9.95
C ASP A 85 18.52 3.85 -8.52
N GLU A 86 19.44 2.96 -8.12
CA GLU A 86 19.91 2.87 -6.74
C GLU A 86 20.56 4.16 -6.23
N GLU A 87 21.16 4.94 -7.13
CA GLU A 87 21.80 6.22 -6.79
C GLU A 87 20.77 7.32 -6.54
N ARG A 88 19.52 7.15 -6.97
CA ARG A 88 18.45 8.17 -6.85
C ARG A 88 17.21 7.68 -6.12
N PHE A 89 17.15 6.41 -5.75
CA PHE A 89 15.95 5.81 -5.17
C PHE A 89 15.68 6.40 -3.79
N GLY A 90 14.66 7.24 -3.68
CA GLY A 90 14.38 7.94 -2.44
C GLY A 90 15.32 9.10 -2.14
N ASP A 91 15.76 9.20 -0.90
CA ASP A 91 16.78 10.14 -0.45
C ASP A 91 18.08 9.40 -0.05
N PRO A 92 19.05 9.26 -0.98
CA PRO A 92 20.35 8.67 -0.68
C PRO A 92 21.15 9.48 0.36
N SER A 93 20.92 10.79 0.47
CA SER A 93 21.67 11.66 1.37
C SER A 93 21.32 11.43 2.84
N GLY A 94 20.12 10.91 3.12
CA GLY A 94 19.70 10.48 4.45
C GLY A 94 20.47 9.27 4.99
N GLY A 95 21.33 8.62 4.20
CA GLY A 95 22.20 7.53 4.63
C GLY A 95 21.49 6.19 4.90
N ASN A 96 20.17 6.14 4.81
CA ASN A 96 19.41 4.91 5.04
C ASN A 96 19.54 3.93 3.85
N PRO A 97 19.72 2.63 4.12
CA PRO A 97 19.88 1.63 3.08
C PRO A 97 18.59 1.46 2.26
N ILE A 98 18.74 0.93 1.04
CA ILE A 98 17.61 0.39 0.29
C ILE A 98 17.35 -1.02 0.82
N GLU A 99 16.15 -1.27 1.31
CA GLU A 99 15.71 -2.58 1.78
C GLU A 99 14.92 -3.30 0.69
N ARG A 100 15.09 -4.63 0.65
CA ARG A 100 14.43 -5.50 -0.34
C ARG A 100 13.94 -6.76 0.32
N GLN A 101 12.77 -7.21 -0.08
CA GLN A 101 12.21 -8.45 0.40
C GLN A 101 11.27 -9.09 -0.61
N THR A 102 11.34 -10.41 -0.69
CA THR A 102 10.39 -11.25 -1.41
C THR A 102 9.63 -12.10 -0.42
N ILE A 103 8.31 -12.13 -0.55
CA ILE A 103 7.41 -12.92 0.28
C ILE A 103 6.67 -13.89 -0.64
N ASP A 104 6.79 -15.19 -0.39
CA ASP A 104 5.94 -16.19 -1.05
C ASP A 104 4.54 -16.14 -0.45
N LEU A 105 3.52 -15.91 -1.28
CA LEU A 105 2.11 -15.84 -0.90
C LEU A 105 1.41 -17.20 -1.05
N THR A 106 2.08 -18.18 -1.66
CA THR A 106 1.51 -19.50 -1.95
C THR A 106 1.11 -20.21 -0.66
N GLY A 107 -0.14 -20.71 -0.63
CA GLY A 107 -0.68 -21.43 0.53
C GLY A 107 -0.94 -20.56 1.77
N ARG A 108 -0.76 -19.23 1.71
CA ARG A 108 -1.10 -18.34 2.82
C ARG A 108 -2.60 -18.07 2.86
N THR A 109 -3.16 -18.10 4.07
CA THR A 109 -4.56 -17.68 4.31
C THR A 109 -4.63 -16.16 4.36
N LEU A 110 -4.96 -15.55 3.23
CA LEU A 110 -5.05 -14.10 3.07
C LEU A 110 -6.50 -13.68 2.80
N ARG A 111 -6.86 -12.45 3.16
CA ARG A 111 -8.15 -11.89 2.80
C ARG A 111 -8.30 -11.87 1.26
N PRO A 112 -9.40 -12.41 0.71
CA PRO A 112 -9.60 -12.44 -0.74
C PRO A 112 -9.85 -11.03 -1.29
N PHE A 113 -9.67 -10.88 -2.60
CA PHE A 113 -10.04 -9.66 -3.31
C PHE A 113 -11.52 -9.73 -3.68
N GLU A 114 -12.32 -8.78 -3.20
CA GLU A 114 -13.71 -8.64 -3.61
C GLU A 114 -13.81 -7.58 -4.72
N CYS A 115 -14.40 -7.98 -5.84
CA CYS A 115 -14.57 -7.16 -7.03
C CYS A 115 -15.99 -7.29 -7.61
N GLU A 116 -16.35 -6.39 -8.53
CA GLU A 116 -17.66 -6.36 -9.17
C GLU A 116 -18.02 -7.68 -9.88
N ASN A 117 -17.05 -8.36 -10.53
CA ASN A 117 -17.32 -9.62 -11.23
C ASN A 117 -16.93 -10.88 -10.45
N GLY A 118 -16.57 -10.76 -9.17
CA GLY A 118 -16.31 -11.92 -8.32
C GLY A 118 -15.35 -11.70 -7.17
N THR A 119 -15.20 -12.74 -6.35
CA THR A 119 -14.24 -12.82 -5.26
C THR A 119 -13.08 -13.70 -5.65
N TYR A 120 -11.85 -13.23 -5.45
CA TYR A 120 -10.62 -13.90 -5.87
C TYR A 120 -9.74 -14.28 -4.68
N THR A 121 -9.44 -15.57 -4.55
CA THR A 121 -8.54 -16.10 -3.51
C THR A 121 -7.19 -16.46 -4.10
N ILE A 122 -6.09 -15.98 -3.51
CA ILE A 122 -4.73 -16.29 -3.98
C ILE A 122 -4.48 -17.79 -3.91
N LYS A 123 -4.00 -18.37 -5.03
CA LYS A 123 -3.54 -19.75 -5.12
C LYS A 123 -2.03 -19.81 -5.03
N THR A 124 -1.35 -19.02 -5.85
CA THR A 124 0.10 -18.88 -5.87
C THR A 124 0.46 -17.41 -6.07
N GLY A 125 1.65 -17.02 -5.64
CA GLY A 125 2.17 -15.71 -5.99
C GLY A 125 3.33 -15.26 -5.12
N THR A 126 3.96 -14.18 -5.54
CA THR A 126 5.03 -13.52 -4.80
C THR A 126 4.66 -12.07 -4.55
N PHE A 127 5.13 -11.53 -3.43
CA PHE A 127 5.14 -10.09 -3.16
C PHE A 127 6.59 -9.64 -3.04
N GLU A 128 7.07 -8.94 -4.04
CA GLU A 128 8.38 -8.30 -4.04
C GLU A 128 8.22 -6.85 -3.62
N ARG A 129 9.03 -6.40 -2.66
CA ARG A 129 9.02 -5.02 -2.21
C ARG A 129 10.42 -4.49 -2.06
N THR A 130 10.59 -3.24 -2.48
CA THR A 130 11.80 -2.44 -2.30
C THR A 130 11.42 -1.11 -1.68
N TRP A 131 12.09 -0.71 -0.61
CA TRP A 131 11.79 0.55 0.06
C TRP A 131 13.02 1.21 0.65
N ARG A 132 12.88 2.50 0.93
CA ARG A 132 13.82 3.27 1.74
C ARG A 132 13.03 4.10 2.73
N ILE A 133 13.45 4.06 3.99
CA ILE A 133 12.94 4.93 5.04
C ILE A 133 13.83 6.18 5.05
N SER A 134 13.24 7.38 4.96
CA SER A 134 14.01 8.64 5.11
C SER A 134 14.35 8.94 6.56
N GLN A 135 13.43 8.62 7.47
CA GLN A 135 13.58 8.85 8.90
C GLN A 135 12.61 7.99 9.71
N PHE A 136 12.98 7.70 10.94
CA PHE A 136 12.10 7.05 11.92
C PHE A 136 11.26 8.11 12.65
N ALA A 137 10.16 8.51 12.02
CA ALA A 137 9.18 9.42 12.60
C ALA A 137 7.77 8.81 12.59
N ARG A 138 6.94 9.24 13.53
CA ARG A 138 5.52 8.91 13.56
C ARG A 138 4.77 9.75 12.53
N ARG A 139 3.85 9.14 11.79
CA ARG A 139 2.91 9.86 10.91
C ARG A 139 1.88 10.61 11.75
N PRO A 140 1.45 11.81 11.34
CA PRO A 140 0.44 12.56 12.07
C PRO A 140 -0.90 11.82 12.10
N LEU A 141 -1.80 12.21 13.01
CA LEU A 141 -3.18 11.73 12.98
C LEU A 141 -3.82 11.99 11.59
N PRO A 142 -4.69 11.09 11.12
CA PRO A 142 -5.32 9.96 11.81
C PRO A 142 -4.55 8.65 11.68
N TYR A 143 -3.27 8.64 11.27
CA TYR A 143 -2.46 7.43 11.36
C TYR A 143 -2.38 6.97 12.83
N THR A 144 -2.72 5.71 13.06
CA THR A 144 -2.89 5.16 14.39
C THR A 144 -1.55 4.77 15.03
N GLU A 145 -1.53 4.62 16.35
CA GLU A 145 -0.34 4.16 17.08
C GLU A 145 0.04 2.72 16.74
N GLY A 146 -0.95 1.85 16.54
CA GLY A 146 -0.71 0.49 16.10
C GLY A 146 -0.05 0.46 14.73
N PHE A 147 -0.42 1.38 13.82
CA PHE A 147 0.25 1.49 12.53
C PHE A 147 1.69 1.98 12.66
N ALA A 148 1.94 2.99 13.49
CA ALA A 148 3.31 3.48 13.74
C ALA A 148 4.23 2.40 14.32
N THR A 149 3.67 1.49 15.14
CA THR A 149 4.39 0.32 15.67
C THR A 149 4.65 -0.73 14.58
N GLY A 150 3.63 -1.06 13.79
CA GLY A 150 3.71 -2.11 12.76
C GLY A 150 4.45 -1.70 11.48
N SER A 151 4.55 -0.41 11.21
CA SER A 151 5.18 0.17 10.01
C SER A 151 5.93 1.47 10.37
N PRO A 152 7.05 1.36 11.10
CA PRO A 152 7.78 2.53 11.58
C PRO A 152 8.48 3.29 10.45
N GLY A 153 8.56 4.61 10.61
CA GLY A 153 9.30 5.50 9.72
C GLY A 153 8.54 5.99 8.48
N ILE A 154 9.14 6.93 7.76
CA ILE A 154 8.58 7.61 6.58
C ILE A 154 9.16 6.99 5.30
N PHE A 155 8.30 6.44 4.44
CA PHE A 155 8.70 5.77 3.20
C PHE A 155 8.94 6.76 2.06
N THR A 156 10.15 6.76 1.55
CA THR A 156 10.59 7.63 0.46
C THR A 156 11.47 6.83 -0.50
N PRO A 157 10.95 6.05 -1.45
CA PRO A 157 9.59 5.50 -1.55
C PRO A 157 9.51 4.05 -1.04
N PHE A 158 8.30 3.50 -1.03
CA PHE A 158 8.01 2.06 -1.01
C PHE A 158 7.47 1.64 -2.38
N VAL A 159 8.04 0.58 -2.96
CA VAL A 159 7.66 0.02 -4.25
C VAL A 159 7.43 -1.48 -4.08
N GLY A 160 6.16 -1.87 -4.12
CA GLY A 160 5.68 -3.24 -4.01
C GLY A 160 5.06 -3.75 -5.30
N VAL A 161 5.29 -5.02 -5.60
CA VAL A 161 4.71 -5.73 -6.74
C VAL A 161 4.25 -7.12 -6.31
N LEU A 162 2.98 -7.42 -6.52
CA LEU A 162 2.44 -8.76 -6.34
C LEU A 162 2.11 -9.36 -7.70
N GLU A 163 2.53 -10.60 -7.93
CA GLU A 163 2.20 -11.35 -9.13
C GLU A 163 1.92 -12.81 -8.78
N GLY A 164 0.91 -13.39 -9.43
CA GLY A 164 0.59 -14.80 -9.23
C GLY A 164 -0.73 -15.21 -9.86
N THR A 165 -1.38 -16.19 -9.23
CA THR A 165 -2.69 -16.68 -9.63
C THR A 165 -3.70 -16.63 -8.50
N VAL A 166 -4.95 -16.40 -8.86
CA VAL A 166 -6.12 -16.48 -7.98
C VAL A 166 -7.12 -17.48 -8.53
N ALA A 167 -7.96 -18.02 -7.67
CA ALA A 167 -9.18 -18.70 -8.07
C ALA A 167 -10.41 -17.84 -7.76
N ASP A 168 -11.38 -17.86 -8.66
CA ASP A 168 -12.71 -17.31 -8.41
C ASP A 168 -13.65 -18.32 -7.73
N ALA A 169 -14.91 -17.91 -7.51
CA ALA A 169 -15.93 -18.72 -6.86
C ALA A 169 -16.28 -19.99 -7.65
N GLU A 170 -16.10 -20.00 -8.98
CA GLU A 170 -16.30 -21.17 -9.84
C GLU A 170 -15.05 -22.05 -9.94
N GLY A 171 -13.96 -21.69 -9.24
CA GLY A 171 -12.69 -22.42 -9.27
C GLY A 171 -11.85 -22.18 -10.52
N ARG A 172 -12.20 -21.17 -11.36
CA ARG A 172 -11.38 -20.80 -12.51
C ARG A 172 -10.14 -20.06 -12.04
N THR A 173 -9.02 -20.33 -12.69
CA THR A 173 -7.75 -19.68 -12.37
C THR A 173 -7.55 -18.43 -13.23
N LEU A 174 -7.28 -17.29 -12.58
CA LEU A 174 -6.89 -16.05 -13.23
C LEU A 174 -5.47 -15.67 -12.82
N ARG A 175 -4.73 -14.99 -13.70
CA ARG A 175 -3.48 -14.32 -13.32
C ARG A 175 -3.83 -12.99 -12.66
N PHE A 176 -3.07 -12.60 -11.65
CA PHE A 176 -3.12 -11.24 -11.12
C PHE A 176 -1.75 -10.58 -11.17
N LEU A 177 -1.74 -9.27 -11.40
CA LEU A 177 -0.57 -8.41 -11.30
C LEU A 177 -0.98 -7.13 -10.59
N ILE A 178 -0.29 -6.77 -9.51
CA ILE A 178 -0.64 -5.64 -8.65
C ILE A 178 0.62 -4.84 -8.34
N SER A 179 0.53 -3.52 -8.39
CA SER A 179 1.50 -2.60 -7.81
C SER A 179 0.93 -1.98 -6.54
N ASP A 180 1.74 -1.94 -5.49
CA ASP A 180 1.45 -1.31 -4.21
C ASP A 180 2.57 -0.29 -3.93
N LEU A 181 2.25 1.00 -3.97
CA LEU A 181 3.25 2.05 -3.83
C LEU A 181 2.91 2.97 -2.67
N VAL A 182 3.94 3.50 -2.01
CA VAL A 182 3.81 4.60 -1.05
C VAL A 182 4.94 5.60 -1.29
N GLN A 183 4.58 6.88 -1.42
CA GLN A 183 5.51 8.00 -1.31
C GLN A 183 5.03 8.89 -0.19
N GLU A 184 5.92 9.15 0.76
CA GLU A 184 5.67 10.06 1.88
C GLU A 184 6.73 11.16 1.87
N VAL A 185 6.36 12.34 2.34
CA VAL A 185 7.27 13.47 2.46
C VAL A 185 6.94 14.17 3.76
N LEU A 186 7.94 14.29 4.64
CA LEU A 186 7.86 15.08 5.85
C LEU A 186 8.79 16.28 5.70
N THR A 187 8.25 17.46 5.94
CA THR A 187 8.97 18.73 5.93
C THR A 187 8.68 19.49 7.23
N GLU A 188 9.38 20.60 7.46
CA GLU A 188 9.07 21.50 8.57
C GLU A 188 7.65 22.06 8.52
N ASP A 189 7.05 22.13 7.33
CA ASP A 189 5.72 22.71 7.12
C ASP A 189 4.58 21.69 7.24
N GLY A 190 4.90 20.39 7.21
CA GLY A 190 3.90 19.35 7.31
C GLY A 190 4.27 18.01 6.69
N PHE A 191 3.25 17.19 6.50
CA PHE A 191 3.37 15.81 6.01
C PHE A 191 2.43 15.60 4.82
N SER A 192 2.92 14.92 3.80
CA SER A 192 2.13 14.49 2.66
C SER A 192 2.40 13.03 2.32
N ALA A 193 1.36 12.30 1.92
CA ALA A 193 1.46 10.92 1.43
C ALA A 193 0.65 10.74 0.14
N THR A 194 1.18 9.93 -0.77
CA THR A 194 0.47 9.38 -1.93
C THR A 194 0.69 7.88 -1.97
N ALA A 195 -0.40 7.11 -1.86
CA ALA A 195 -0.37 5.65 -1.80
C ALA A 195 -1.28 5.04 -2.87
N PRO A 196 -0.80 4.82 -4.10
CA PRO A 196 -1.59 4.17 -5.13
C PRO A 196 -1.43 2.65 -5.12
N ILE A 197 -2.56 1.97 -5.27
CA ILE A 197 -2.63 0.54 -5.55
C ILE A 197 -3.34 0.35 -6.89
N HIS A 198 -2.67 -0.33 -7.81
CA HIS A 198 -3.21 -0.65 -9.13
C HIS A 198 -3.04 -2.12 -9.41
N GLY A 199 -3.95 -2.72 -10.17
CA GLY A 199 -3.87 -4.14 -10.45
C GLY A 199 -4.83 -4.62 -11.52
N PHE A 200 -4.54 -5.80 -12.06
CA PHE A 200 -5.35 -6.47 -13.06
C PHE A 200 -5.57 -7.94 -12.69
N PHE A 201 -6.81 -8.41 -12.83
CA PHE A 201 -7.16 -9.83 -12.83
C PHE A 201 -7.44 -10.24 -14.27
N VAL A 202 -6.69 -11.22 -14.77
CA VAL A 202 -6.60 -11.55 -16.20
C VAL A 202 -6.96 -13.01 -16.41
N ASP A 203 -7.94 -13.26 -17.27
CA ASP A 203 -8.36 -14.62 -17.62
C ASP A 203 -7.37 -15.34 -18.53
N GLU A 204 -7.61 -16.63 -18.77
CA GLU A 204 -6.81 -17.47 -19.66
C GLU A 204 -6.69 -16.94 -21.11
N LYS A 205 -7.64 -16.10 -21.54
CA LYS A 205 -7.67 -15.48 -22.88
C LYS A 205 -6.93 -14.13 -22.90
N GLY A 206 -6.31 -13.74 -21.80
CA GLY A 206 -5.60 -12.47 -21.65
C GLY A 206 -6.52 -11.26 -21.48
N ARG A 207 -7.80 -11.46 -21.16
CA ARG A 207 -8.78 -10.38 -20.95
C ARG A 207 -8.79 -9.96 -19.48
N VAL A 208 -8.82 -8.65 -19.25
CA VAL A 208 -9.00 -8.09 -17.91
C VAL A 208 -10.44 -8.32 -17.48
N ARG A 209 -10.63 -9.09 -16.41
CA ARG A 209 -11.92 -9.29 -15.74
C ARG A 209 -12.22 -8.15 -14.78
N ASP A 210 -11.28 -7.87 -13.90
CA ASP A 210 -11.38 -6.84 -12.88
C ASP A 210 -10.08 -6.06 -12.75
N ARG A 211 -10.17 -4.85 -12.21
CA ARG A 211 -9.02 -3.98 -11.97
C ARG A 211 -9.06 -3.36 -10.59
N ILE A 212 -7.88 -3.18 -10.02
CA ILE A 212 -7.67 -2.34 -8.84
C ILE A 212 -7.19 -0.98 -9.34
N SER A 213 -7.80 0.09 -8.85
CA SER A 213 -7.33 1.45 -9.07
C SER A 213 -7.78 2.32 -7.90
N LEU A 214 -6.97 2.31 -6.85
CA LEU A 214 -7.18 3.09 -5.63
C LEU A 214 -5.99 4.02 -5.44
N ILE A 215 -6.24 5.30 -5.20
CA ILE A 215 -5.16 6.27 -4.92
C ILE A 215 -5.50 7.03 -3.64
N GLY A 216 -4.79 6.68 -2.57
CA GLY A 216 -4.84 7.38 -1.30
C GLY A 216 -3.99 8.63 -1.32
N ARG A 217 -4.53 9.72 -0.80
CA ARG A 217 -3.79 10.96 -0.61
C ARG A 217 -4.04 11.49 0.78
N PHE A 218 -2.98 12.02 1.38
CA PHE A 218 -3.00 12.64 2.68
C PHE A 218 -2.12 13.88 2.65
N ASN A 219 -2.59 14.98 3.24
CA ASN A 219 -1.77 16.13 3.56
C ASN A 219 -2.17 16.68 4.91
N SER A 220 -1.20 17.19 5.64
CA SER A 220 -1.43 18.00 6.82
C SER A 220 -0.36 19.08 6.90
N GLY A 221 -0.67 20.17 7.60
CA GLY A 221 0.36 21.06 8.09
C GLY A 221 1.20 20.43 9.19
N ARG A 222 2.10 21.24 9.76
CA ARG A 222 2.91 20.87 10.92
C ARG A 222 2.05 20.25 12.03
N ASP A 223 2.56 19.17 12.59
CA ASP A 223 1.95 18.38 13.67
C ASP A 223 0.55 17.83 13.36
N GLY A 224 0.22 17.65 12.08
CA GLY A 224 -1.07 17.07 11.68
C GLY A 224 -2.22 18.07 11.56
N ARG A 225 -1.97 19.37 11.72
CA ARG A 225 -3.02 20.40 11.64
C ARG A 225 -3.66 20.44 10.25
N ASN A 226 -4.97 20.65 10.20
CA ASN A 226 -5.76 20.79 8.98
C ASN A 226 -5.58 19.61 8.01
N ALA A 227 -5.59 18.38 8.54
CA ALA A 227 -5.43 17.19 7.74
C ALA A 227 -6.54 17.07 6.68
N VAL A 228 -6.15 16.86 5.43
CA VAL A 228 -7.02 16.60 4.29
C VAL A 228 -6.60 15.29 3.66
N TYR A 229 -7.53 14.35 3.56
CA TYR A 229 -7.26 13.02 3.04
C TYR A 229 -8.48 12.43 2.34
N GLY A 230 -8.23 11.41 1.54
CA GLY A 230 -9.24 10.73 0.76
C GLY A 230 -8.66 9.68 -0.14
N ILE A 231 -9.54 8.82 -0.64
CA ILE A 231 -9.22 7.76 -1.59
C ILE A 231 -9.99 8.04 -2.87
N GLU A 232 -9.25 8.09 -3.97
CA GLU A 232 -9.81 8.10 -5.30
C GLU A 232 -9.92 6.66 -5.79
N ASP A 233 -11.13 6.21 -6.11
CA ASP A 233 -11.42 4.86 -6.57
C ASP A 233 -11.94 4.89 -8.01
N ARG A 234 -11.20 4.26 -8.91
CA ARG A 234 -11.61 4.00 -10.30
C ARG A 234 -11.65 2.49 -10.60
N GLY A 235 -11.40 1.65 -9.60
CA GLY A 235 -11.32 0.22 -9.74
C GLY A 235 -12.69 -0.44 -9.84
N THR A 236 -12.66 -1.76 -10.02
CA THR A 236 -13.81 -2.64 -9.79
C THR A 236 -13.62 -3.48 -8.53
N CYS A 237 -12.47 -3.36 -7.86
CA CYS A 237 -12.10 -4.11 -6.67
C CYS A 237 -11.90 -3.17 -5.48
N ARG A 238 -12.82 -3.25 -4.51
CA ARG A 238 -12.73 -2.55 -3.22
C ARG A 238 -13.57 -3.28 -2.18
N GLN A 239 -13.08 -3.28 -0.95
CA GLN A 239 -13.83 -3.77 0.21
C GLN A 239 -13.54 -2.91 1.44
N ILE A 240 -14.38 -3.06 2.45
CA ILE A 240 -14.23 -2.39 3.74
C ILE A 240 -13.80 -3.45 4.75
N ALA A 241 -12.76 -3.17 5.52
CA ALA A 241 -12.26 -4.08 6.53
C ALA A 241 -11.73 -3.36 7.76
N ASP A 242 -11.79 -4.05 8.89
CA ASP A 242 -11.11 -3.63 10.10
C ASP A 242 -9.64 -4.08 10.04
N LEU A 243 -8.74 -3.11 10.23
CA LEU A 243 -7.31 -3.35 10.24
C LEU A 243 -6.78 -3.50 11.66
N PRO A 244 -5.74 -4.33 11.90
CA PRO A 244 -5.22 -4.61 13.23
C PRO A 244 -4.28 -3.52 13.74
N PHE A 245 -4.57 -2.24 13.46
CA PHE A 245 -3.71 -1.11 13.83
C PHE A 245 -4.29 -0.26 14.98
N GLY A 246 -5.29 -0.79 15.69
CA GLY A 246 -5.93 -0.13 16.82
C GLY A 246 -7.00 0.89 16.41
N PRO A 247 -7.51 1.68 17.37
CA PRO A 247 -8.65 2.57 17.15
C PRO A 247 -8.44 3.56 16.00
N GLY A 248 -9.44 3.69 15.13
CA GLY A 248 -9.41 4.50 13.91
C GLY A 248 -9.07 3.69 12.64
N SER A 249 -8.64 2.44 12.80
CA SER A 249 -8.32 1.52 11.69
C SER A 249 -9.49 0.64 11.28
N GLU A 250 -10.64 0.80 11.95
CA GLU A 250 -11.89 0.15 11.58
C GLU A 250 -12.40 0.72 10.27
N ARG A 251 -13.08 -0.13 9.49
CA ARG A 251 -13.72 0.26 8.23
C ARG A 251 -12.79 0.97 7.24
N ALA A 252 -11.51 0.60 7.22
CA ALA A 252 -10.57 1.08 6.21
C ALA A 252 -10.93 0.49 4.84
N VAL A 253 -10.60 1.24 3.79
CA VAL A 253 -10.75 0.77 2.40
C VAL A 253 -9.55 -0.07 2.03
N VAL A 254 -9.81 -1.29 1.57
CA VAL A 254 -8.79 -2.29 1.26
C VAL A 254 -9.09 -2.97 -0.08
N THR A 255 -8.12 -3.71 -0.59
CA THR A 255 -8.25 -4.61 -1.74
C THR A 255 -7.44 -5.88 -1.47
N GLY A 256 -8.14 -6.98 -1.19
CA GLY A 256 -7.51 -8.19 -0.69
C GLY A 256 -6.73 -7.95 0.62
N PRO A 257 -5.45 -8.35 0.67
CA PRO A 257 -4.59 -8.12 1.84
C PRO A 257 -4.02 -6.70 1.92
N LEU A 258 -4.25 -5.85 0.91
CA LEU A 258 -3.61 -4.54 0.80
C LEU A 258 -4.57 -3.41 1.22
N PHE A 259 -4.03 -2.36 1.82
CA PHE A 259 -4.77 -1.15 2.19
C PHE A 259 -4.07 0.09 1.64
N VAL A 260 -4.86 1.11 1.35
CA VAL A 260 -4.39 2.36 0.74
C VAL A 260 -4.04 3.39 1.81
N LEU A 261 -4.96 3.59 2.75
CA LEU A 261 -4.75 4.32 3.99
C LEU A 261 -5.12 3.37 5.14
N PRO A 262 -4.35 3.35 6.25
CA PRO A 262 -4.57 2.41 7.34
C PRO A 262 -5.72 2.83 8.29
N PHE A 263 -6.68 3.61 7.80
CA PHE A 263 -7.80 4.17 8.55
C PHE A 263 -8.99 4.46 7.63
N SER A 264 -10.17 4.67 8.22
CA SER A 264 -11.37 5.06 7.47
C SER A 264 -11.19 6.43 6.80
N ALA A 265 -11.37 6.47 5.49
CA ALA A 265 -11.17 7.65 4.66
C ALA A 265 -12.34 7.86 3.69
N PRO A 266 -12.70 9.11 3.35
CA PRO A 266 -13.72 9.37 2.35
C PRO A 266 -13.27 8.84 0.98
N VAL A 267 -14.19 8.19 0.28
CA VAL A 267 -13.96 7.65 -1.07
C VAL A 267 -14.65 8.52 -2.09
N THR A 268 -13.93 8.88 -3.15
CA THR A 268 -14.46 9.56 -4.32
C THR A 268 -14.35 8.63 -5.53
N VAL A 269 -15.44 8.53 -6.30
CA VAL A 269 -15.46 7.80 -7.58
C VAL A 269 -15.54 8.83 -8.69
N PRO A 270 -14.44 9.16 -9.38
CA PRO A 270 -14.45 10.12 -10.48
C PRO A 270 -15.44 9.66 -11.55
N ARG A 271 -16.39 10.52 -11.94
CA ARG A 271 -17.30 10.22 -13.04
C ARG A 271 -16.46 10.04 -14.31
N HIS A 272 -16.71 8.94 -15.03
CA HIS A 272 -16.11 8.69 -16.34
C HIS A 272 -16.35 9.91 -17.24
N ARG A 273 -15.29 10.55 -17.72
CA ARG A 273 -15.33 11.43 -18.90
C ARG A 273 -15.05 10.58 -20.14
#